data_AF-A0A1C3MYE7-F1
#
_entry.id   AF-A0A1C3MYE7-F1
#
_cell.length_a   1.000
_cell.length_b   1.000
_cell.length_c   1.000
_cell.angle_alpha   90.00
_cell.angle_beta   90.00
_cell.angle_gamma   90.00
#
_symmetry.space_group_name_H-M   'P 1'
#
loop_
_entity.id
_entity.type
_entity.pdbx_description
1 polymer ?
#
loop_
_entity_poly.entity_id
_entity_poly.type
_entity_poly.pdbx_seq_one_letter_code
_entity_poly.pdbx_strand_id
1 'polypeptide(L)'
;MNLRLTGGEMPLWSDLDGRHGPGPVHGPVLAPLLAGASGRTLVLGPLDPALLDAVPADDLTVLVRGLADAEVLAARLAGRPGAGVLCGGPERLATEPAYDTVIALDGLERLRSTEGADLTWYETLTLLVATLRPGGALLLAVENHLGLHRLVAAPTAVTDSEWATVGEYDPDRPAGLARLRARLTDAGLRLTDAHTAWPSPLAPTVLLAPGLLADPEVVGFLQATLGRACAGWPEALTDPGRLAATAVRHGAATELAPAWILRAERATLGWGGSDHTAGDAAEPGHRVGASPSGPERGAGRPVGLVALGDDRFDVVDGAGRPLVRRADGTTTPVPTGRTVEDLLIGAALRHDLPTVRELLHRWQAGRHAGVPVDQLVATPGGGLAPLVPALPPGVALRHLAVRLIDAGLAHLWPSPADPVELALTLAALAGSAFEPVPPTGDAPTRVETPSYRELLATRDRLARELGEAREREEWYERTLAAREGELRRAREIVALLSGTPTARAGKLVLAGARRARRTAGAAVRRVLPRD
;
A
#
# COMPACT_ATOMS: atom_id res chain seq x y z
N MET A 1 -2.17 -26.57 26.04
CA MET A 1 -2.32 -25.11 25.86
C MET A 1 -1.08 -24.64 25.13
N ASN A 2 -1.23 -24.21 23.89
CA ASN A 2 -0.11 -24.02 22.94
C ASN A 2 0.37 -22.55 22.89
N LEU A 3 0.14 -21.77 23.95
CA LEU A 3 0.52 -20.37 24.06
C LEU A 3 1.52 -20.19 25.21
N ARG A 4 2.64 -19.52 24.95
CA ARG A 4 3.63 -19.13 25.97
C ARG A 4 3.92 -17.64 25.91
N LEU A 5 3.86 -17.00 27.07
CA LEU A 5 4.28 -15.63 27.31
C LEU A 5 5.81 -15.63 27.53
N THR A 6 6.53 -14.78 26.81
CA THR A 6 8.00 -14.75 26.78
C THR A 6 8.61 -13.44 27.32
N GLY A 7 7.79 -12.42 27.55
CA GLY A 7 8.14 -11.06 27.93
C GLY A 7 8.03 -10.09 26.76
N GLY A 8 7.53 -8.88 27.03
CA GLY A 8 7.28 -7.86 26.00
C GLY A 8 5.93 -8.04 25.30
N GLU A 9 4.96 -8.68 25.94
CA GLU A 9 3.61 -8.83 25.41
C GLU A 9 2.84 -7.52 25.45
N MET A 10 1.94 -7.32 24.48
CA MET A 10 1.04 -6.18 24.43
C MET A 10 -0.41 -6.65 24.68
N PRO A 11 -0.95 -6.50 25.91
CA PRO A 11 -2.23 -7.13 26.29
C PRO A 11 -3.47 -6.62 25.54
N LEU A 12 -3.46 -5.35 25.13
CA LEU A 12 -4.59 -4.68 24.48
C LEU A 12 -4.34 -4.39 23.00
N TRP A 13 -3.32 -5.04 22.41
CA TRP A 13 -2.90 -4.79 21.04
C TRP A 13 -3.26 -5.97 20.12
N SER A 14 -3.69 -5.64 18.91
CA SER A 14 -3.87 -6.59 17.81
C SER A 14 -3.30 -6.00 16.53
N ASP A 15 -2.40 -6.74 15.91
CA ASP A 15 -1.95 -6.48 14.54
C ASP A 15 -2.84 -7.19 13.51
N LEU A 16 -3.63 -8.20 13.92
CA LEU A 16 -4.51 -8.97 13.03
C LEU A 16 -5.83 -8.25 12.69
N ASP A 17 -6.34 -7.39 13.57
CA ASP A 17 -7.65 -6.74 13.39
C ASP A 17 -7.62 -5.50 12.49
N GLY A 18 -6.43 -5.00 12.16
CA GLY A 18 -6.22 -3.81 11.33
C GLY A 18 -6.73 -2.50 11.94
N ARG A 19 -7.07 -2.46 13.23
CA ARG A 19 -7.56 -1.25 13.90
C ARG A 19 -6.44 -0.29 14.23
N HIS A 20 -5.31 -0.83 14.67
CA HIS A 20 -4.18 -0.04 15.17
C HIS A 20 -3.07 0.14 14.13
N GLY A 21 -3.17 -0.54 12.99
CA GLY A 21 -2.14 -0.56 11.96
C GLY A 21 -2.67 -1.22 10.68
N PRO A 22 -1.80 -1.59 9.74
CA PRO A 22 -2.23 -1.93 8.39
C PRO A 22 -2.75 -3.38 8.24
N GLY A 23 -2.95 -4.09 9.36
CA GLY A 23 -3.39 -5.49 9.39
C GLY A 23 -2.25 -6.49 9.17
N PRO A 24 -2.57 -7.78 9.01
CA PRO A 24 -1.60 -8.82 8.74
C PRO A 24 -1.16 -8.85 7.27
N VAL A 25 0.04 -9.37 7.04
CA VAL A 25 0.46 -9.73 5.68
C VAL A 25 -0.43 -10.84 5.15
N HIS A 26 -0.97 -10.60 3.97
CA HIS A 26 -1.82 -11.50 3.22
C HIS A 26 -1.40 -11.48 1.75
N GLY A 27 -2.07 -12.27 0.90
CA GLY A 27 -1.79 -12.26 -0.52
C GLY A 27 -1.73 -13.67 -1.10
N PRO A 28 -2.47 -13.94 -2.19
CA PRO A 28 -2.59 -15.30 -2.73
C PRO A 28 -1.28 -15.88 -3.26
N VAL A 29 -0.31 -15.04 -3.65
CA VAL A 29 0.99 -15.46 -4.19
C VAL A 29 2.02 -15.85 -3.13
N LEU A 30 1.72 -15.64 -1.84
CA LEU A 30 2.64 -15.97 -0.75
C LEU A 30 2.62 -17.45 -0.37
N ALA A 31 1.47 -18.12 -0.51
CA ALA A 31 1.30 -19.52 -0.11
C ALA A 31 2.32 -20.48 -0.78
N PRO A 32 2.65 -20.38 -2.09
CA PRO A 32 3.69 -21.21 -2.70
C PRO A 32 5.09 -21.02 -2.09
N LEU A 33 5.42 -19.83 -1.58
CA LEU A 33 6.70 -19.59 -0.91
C LEU A 33 6.74 -20.25 0.47
N LEU A 34 5.63 -20.17 1.21
CA LEU A 34 5.46 -20.79 2.53
C LEU A 34 5.49 -22.32 2.48
N ALA A 35 4.95 -22.91 1.40
CA ALA A 35 5.00 -24.35 1.14
C ALA A 35 6.43 -24.89 1.01
N GLY A 36 7.40 -24.02 0.73
CA GLY A 36 8.83 -24.37 0.65
C GLY A 36 9.57 -24.37 2.00
N ALA A 37 8.87 -24.15 3.11
CA ALA A 37 9.42 -24.27 4.47
C ALA A 37 9.60 -25.74 4.85
N SER A 38 10.62 -26.03 5.65
CA SER A 38 10.97 -27.40 6.04
C SER A 38 11.52 -27.47 7.45
N GLY A 39 11.33 -28.62 8.10
CA GLY A 39 11.80 -28.86 9.47
C GLY A 39 11.10 -27.97 10.50
N ARG A 40 11.78 -27.69 11.61
CA ARG A 40 11.28 -26.81 12.66
C ARG A 40 11.22 -25.38 12.15
N THR A 41 10.03 -24.81 12.10
CA THR A 41 9.75 -23.52 11.44
C THR A 41 9.29 -22.47 12.42
N LEU A 42 9.86 -21.26 12.33
CA LEU A 42 9.44 -20.07 13.05
C LEU A 42 8.78 -19.08 12.09
N VAL A 43 7.56 -18.65 12.38
CA VAL A 43 6.86 -17.55 11.68
C VAL A 43 6.83 -16.34 12.61
N LEU A 44 7.26 -15.19 12.11
CA LEU A 44 7.43 -13.96 12.85
C LEU A 44 6.44 -12.91 12.36
N GLY A 45 5.77 -12.26 13.31
CA GLY A 45 4.90 -11.13 13.04
C GLY A 45 3.50 -11.52 12.54
N PRO A 46 2.66 -10.52 12.23
CA PRO A 46 1.28 -10.73 11.85
C PRO A 46 1.18 -11.24 10.42
N LEU A 47 0.99 -12.56 10.29
CA LEU A 47 0.64 -13.23 9.05
C LEU A 47 -0.85 -13.59 9.08
N ASP A 48 -1.53 -13.46 7.94
CA ASP A 48 -2.92 -13.89 7.82
C ASP A 48 -3.04 -15.35 8.29
N PRO A 49 -3.94 -15.66 9.24
CA PRO A 49 -4.07 -17.01 9.76
C PRO A 49 -4.32 -18.08 8.68
N ALA A 50 -4.93 -17.73 7.54
CA ALA A 50 -5.12 -18.65 6.41
C ALA A 50 -3.81 -19.02 5.69
N LEU A 51 -2.80 -18.15 5.72
CA LEU A 51 -1.49 -18.46 5.13
C LEU A 51 -0.66 -19.43 5.99
N LEU A 52 -0.94 -19.52 7.30
CA LEU A 52 -0.29 -20.50 8.18
C LEU A 52 -0.60 -21.95 7.78
N ASP A 53 -1.74 -22.17 7.12
CA ASP A 53 -2.13 -23.49 6.62
C ASP A 53 -1.23 -23.96 5.45
N ALA A 54 -0.58 -23.02 4.75
CA ALA A 54 0.36 -23.33 3.66
C ALA A 54 1.76 -23.73 4.17
N VAL A 55 2.08 -23.51 5.44
CA VAL A 55 3.35 -23.92 6.03
C VAL A 55 3.26 -25.41 6.38
N PRO A 56 4.08 -26.31 5.82
CA PRO A 56 3.94 -27.76 6.01
C PRO A 56 4.60 -28.31 7.28
N ALA A 57 5.23 -27.48 8.11
CA ALA A 57 6.09 -27.91 9.22
C ALA A 57 5.36 -28.70 10.34
N ASP A 58 5.94 -29.84 10.73
CA ASP A 58 5.45 -30.63 11.86
C ASP A 58 5.73 -29.97 13.23
N ASP A 59 6.71 -29.07 13.28
CA ASP A 59 7.07 -28.25 14.45
C ASP A 59 7.03 -26.77 14.03
N LEU A 60 5.91 -26.11 14.33
CA LEU A 60 5.63 -24.73 13.92
C LEU A 60 5.55 -23.84 15.16
N THR A 61 6.42 -22.84 15.24
CA THR A 61 6.30 -21.77 16.24
C THR A 61 5.87 -20.49 15.54
N VAL A 62 4.87 -19.79 16.08
CA VAL A 62 4.46 -18.45 15.62
C VAL A 62 4.75 -17.44 16.73
N LEU A 63 5.51 -16.39 16.43
CA LEU A 63 5.76 -15.28 17.36
C LEU A 63 4.96 -14.05 16.95
N VAL A 64 4.11 -13.56 17.86
CA VAL A 64 3.39 -12.29 17.74
C VAL A 64 3.57 -11.46 19.01
N ARG A 65 3.39 -10.15 18.92
CA ARG A 65 3.54 -9.24 20.08
C ARG A 65 2.24 -9.00 20.84
N GLY A 66 1.09 -9.08 20.16
CA GLY A 66 -0.24 -8.87 20.74
C GLY A 66 -0.81 -10.11 21.39
N LEU A 67 -1.29 -10.00 22.64
CA LEU A 67 -1.88 -11.14 23.36
C LEU A 67 -3.17 -11.63 22.69
N ALA A 68 -4.02 -10.71 22.23
CA ALA A 68 -5.25 -11.04 21.52
C ALA A 68 -4.98 -11.86 20.25
N ASP A 69 -3.95 -11.49 19.49
CA ASP A 69 -3.52 -12.24 18.31
C ASP A 69 -3.01 -13.62 18.69
N ALA A 70 -2.22 -13.70 19.77
CA ALA A 70 -1.64 -14.95 20.24
C ALA A 70 -2.71 -15.96 20.66
N GLU A 71 -3.79 -15.50 21.30
CA GLU A 71 -4.95 -16.32 21.68
C GLU A 71 -5.71 -16.83 20.45
N VAL A 72 -5.98 -15.96 19.46
CA VAL A 72 -6.64 -16.33 18.20
C VAL A 72 -5.82 -17.39 17.44
N LEU A 73 -4.50 -17.17 17.33
CA LEU A 73 -3.60 -18.10 16.66
C LEU A 73 -3.47 -19.42 17.41
N ALA A 74 -3.38 -19.40 18.74
CA ALA A 74 -3.32 -20.60 19.57
C ALA A 74 -4.59 -21.44 19.45
N ALA A 75 -5.77 -20.80 19.37
CA ALA A 75 -7.03 -21.48 19.13
C ALA A 75 -7.07 -22.13 17.74
N ARG A 76 -6.61 -21.43 16.69
CA ARG A 76 -6.54 -21.97 15.32
C ARG A 76 -5.58 -23.17 15.23
N LEU A 77 -4.43 -23.09 15.89
CA LEU A 77 -3.38 -24.11 15.85
C LEU A 77 -3.59 -25.26 16.86
N ALA A 78 -4.65 -25.23 17.67
CA ALA A 78 -4.92 -26.23 18.70
C ALA A 78 -5.03 -27.67 18.14
N GLY A 79 -5.50 -27.81 16.90
CA GLY A 79 -5.62 -29.11 16.21
C GLY A 79 -4.34 -29.59 15.52
N ARG A 80 -3.26 -28.80 15.53
CA ARG A 80 -1.99 -29.11 14.85
C ARG A 80 -0.94 -29.54 15.86
N PRO A 81 -0.60 -30.85 15.93
CA PRO A 81 0.46 -31.33 16.82
C PRO A 81 1.77 -30.61 16.54
N GLY A 82 2.53 -30.26 17.59
CA GLY A 82 3.81 -29.56 17.45
C GLY A 82 3.71 -28.07 17.12
N ALA A 83 2.50 -27.52 16.92
CA ALA A 83 2.32 -26.08 16.73
C ALA A 83 2.24 -25.34 18.07
N GLY A 84 2.97 -24.22 18.19
CA GLY A 84 3.00 -23.36 19.36
C GLY A 84 2.99 -21.87 18.97
N VAL A 85 2.51 -21.05 19.90
CA VAL A 85 2.46 -19.60 19.78
C VAL A 85 3.25 -18.99 20.92
N LEU A 86 4.15 -18.08 20.58
CA LEU A 86 4.89 -17.23 21.51
C LEU A 86 4.29 -15.83 21.44
N CYS A 87 4.00 -15.25 22.60
CA CYS A 87 3.65 -13.85 22.73
C CYS A 87 4.83 -13.10 23.35
N GLY A 88 5.32 -12.05 22.69
CA GLY A 88 6.39 -11.20 23.23
C GLY A 88 7.36 -10.67 22.18
N GLY A 89 8.52 -10.20 22.64
CA GLY A 89 9.58 -9.64 21.80
C GLY A 89 10.58 -10.68 21.24
N PRO A 90 11.22 -10.42 20.08
CA PRO A 90 12.13 -11.35 19.44
C PRO A 90 13.40 -11.64 20.24
N GLU A 91 13.84 -10.76 21.15
CA GLU A 91 15.00 -10.94 22.03
C GLU A 91 14.94 -12.21 22.89
N ARG A 92 13.74 -12.75 23.09
CA ARG A 92 13.50 -13.97 23.85
C ARG A 92 13.71 -15.24 23.03
N LEU A 93 13.86 -15.14 21.71
CA LEU A 93 14.16 -16.28 20.84
C LEU A 93 15.56 -16.85 21.10
N ALA A 94 16.47 -16.09 21.72
CA ALA A 94 17.81 -16.57 22.06
C ALA A 94 17.79 -17.77 23.04
N THR A 95 16.71 -17.96 23.79
CA THR A 95 16.53 -19.13 24.68
C THR A 95 15.87 -20.32 23.99
N GLU A 96 15.41 -20.14 22.74
CA GLU A 96 14.74 -21.19 21.99
C GLU A 96 15.74 -22.09 21.24
N PRO A 97 15.43 -23.38 21.07
CA PRO A 97 16.17 -24.24 20.16
C PRO A 97 16.18 -23.67 18.73
N ALA A 98 17.30 -23.84 18.04
CA ALA A 98 17.46 -23.34 16.69
C ALA A 98 16.49 -23.98 15.68
N TYR A 99 16.07 -23.18 14.70
CA TYR A 99 15.07 -23.46 13.67
C TYR A 99 15.73 -23.83 12.33
N ASP A 100 15.06 -24.70 11.56
CA ASP A 100 15.47 -25.05 10.20
C ASP A 100 14.96 -24.00 9.20
N THR A 101 13.80 -23.39 9.45
CA THR A 101 13.24 -22.30 8.64
C THR A 101 12.76 -21.15 9.53
N VAL A 102 13.09 -19.91 9.17
CA VAL A 102 12.56 -18.69 9.78
C VAL A 102 11.87 -17.85 8.71
N ILE A 103 10.67 -17.36 9.01
CA ILE A 103 9.80 -16.63 8.08
C ILE A 103 9.40 -15.29 8.71
N ALA A 104 9.77 -14.19 8.06
CA ALA A 104 9.43 -12.82 8.45
C ALA A 104 8.87 -12.06 7.23
N LEU A 105 7.62 -12.34 6.87
CA LEU A 105 6.97 -11.74 5.69
C LEU A 105 6.41 -10.33 5.95
N ASP A 106 6.24 -9.92 7.21
CA ASP A 106 5.88 -8.55 7.61
C ASP A 106 7.13 -7.69 7.90
N GLY A 107 8.31 -8.18 7.49
CA GLY A 107 9.58 -7.53 7.77
C GLY A 107 10.03 -7.63 9.22
N LEU A 108 10.95 -6.76 9.61
CA LEU A 108 11.60 -6.76 10.93
C LEU A 108 11.07 -5.68 11.85
N GLU A 109 10.38 -4.67 11.30
CA GLU A 109 9.97 -3.48 12.07
C GLU A 109 8.82 -3.76 13.02
N ARG A 110 7.85 -4.58 12.61
CA ARG A 110 6.64 -4.90 13.37
C ARG A 110 6.82 -6.06 14.37
N LEU A 111 8.07 -6.48 14.60
CA LEU A 111 8.41 -7.44 15.65
C LEU A 111 8.66 -6.77 17.01
N ARG A 112 8.87 -5.45 17.03
CA ARG A 112 9.17 -4.71 18.27
C ARG A 112 7.93 -4.59 19.17
N SER A 113 8.16 -4.60 20.47
CA SER A 113 7.14 -4.34 21.49
C SER A 113 7.48 -3.06 22.25
N THR A 114 6.49 -2.44 22.88
CA THR A 114 6.66 -1.24 23.73
C THR A 114 7.61 -1.45 24.90
N GLU A 115 7.72 -2.69 25.40
CA GLU A 115 8.62 -3.04 26.52
C GLU A 115 9.87 -3.79 26.06
N GLY A 116 10.03 -3.98 24.74
CA GLY A 116 11.16 -4.70 24.15
C GLY A 116 12.41 -3.82 23.99
N ALA A 117 13.53 -4.46 23.62
CA ALA A 117 14.75 -3.73 23.27
C ALA A 117 14.57 -2.91 21.99
N ASP A 118 15.14 -1.68 21.94
CA ASP A 118 15.15 -0.87 20.72
C ASP A 118 16.27 -1.32 19.79
N LEU A 119 16.07 -2.47 19.14
CA LEU A 119 17.02 -3.09 18.22
C LEU A 119 16.96 -2.41 16.85
N THR A 120 18.09 -1.99 16.29
CA THR A 120 18.21 -1.59 14.88
C THR A 120 17.77 -2.73 13.95
N TRP A 121 17.56 -2.39 12.68
CA TRP A 121 17.23 -3.35 11.63
C TRP A 121 18.29 -4.47 11.56
N TYR A 122 19.58 -4.13 11.63
CA TYR A 122 20.67 -5.09 11.53
C TYR A 122 20.84 -5.94 12.80
N GLU A 123 20.59 -5.39 13.99
CA GLU A 123 20.56 -6.17 15.23
C GLU A 123 19.42 -7.17 15.23
N THR A 124 18.22 -6.77 14.77
CA THR A 124 17.09 -7.69 14.61
C THR A 124 17.42 -8.80 13.61
N LEU A 125 18.03 -8.47 12.46
CA LEU A 125 18.49 -9.47 11.49
C LEU A 125 19.50 -10.45 12.13
N THR A 126 20.50 -9.93 12.83
CA THR A 126 21.55 -10.75 13.48
C THR A 126 20.96 -11.71 14.50
N LEU A 127 19.99 -11.24 15.28
CA LEU A 127 19.22 -12.07 16.21
C LEU A 127 18.51 -13.21 15.47
N LEU A 128 17.79 -12.92 14.37
CA LEU A 128 17.11 -13.95 13.60
C LEU A 128 18.08 -14.94 12.93
N VAL A 129 19.25 -14.49 12.49
CA VAL A 129 20.28 -15.39 11.97
C VAL A 129 20.81 -16.32 13.07
N ALA A 130 20.93 -15.83 14.31
CA ALA A 130 21.37 -16.64 15.44
C ALA A 130 20.38 -17.77 15.78
N THR A 131 19.09 -17.60 15.50
CA THR A 131 18.06 -18.63 15.73
C THR A 131 18.03 -19.69 14.63
N LEU A 132 18.66 -19.46 13.47
CA LEU A 132 18.75 -20.45 12.40
C LEU A 132 19.80 -21.50 12.70
N ARG A 133 19.53 -22.76 12.39
CA ARG A 133 20.56 -23.80 12.34
C ARG A 133 21.54 -23.52 11.19
N PRO A 134 22.79 -24.02 11.25
CA PRO A 134 23.66 -24.05 10.08
C PRO A 134 22.96 -24.75 8.91
N GLY A 135 22.91 -24.12 7.73
CA GLY A 135 22.14 -24.60 6.58
C GLY A 135 20.64 -24.28 6.61
N GLY A 136 20.14 -23.66 7.68
CA GLY A 136 18.75 -23.23 7.78
C GLY A 136 18.40 -22.08 6.83
N ALA A 137 17.12 -21.92 6.52
CA ALA A 137 16.62 -20.94 5.56
C ALA A 137 15.88 -19.77 6.23
N LEU A 138 16.17 -18.55 5.78
CA LEU A 138 15.42 -17.33 6.08
C LEU A 138 14.57 -16.94 4.88
N LEU A 139 13.26 -16.79 5.08
CA LEU A 139 12.35 -16.13 4.15
C LEU A 139 11.98 -14.76 4.72
N LEU A 140 12.51 -13.69 4.11
CA LEU A 140 12.40 -12.32 4.62
C LEU A 140 11.75 -11.42 3.56
N ALA A 141 10.70 -10.70 3.95
CA ALA A 141 10.22 -9.55 3.19
C ALA A 141 10.86 -8.27 3.73
N VAL A 142 11.19 -7.34 2.84
CA VAL A 142 11.69 -6.00 3.21
C VAL A 142 10.92 -4.98 2.40
N GLU A 143 10.18 -4.11 3.09
CA GLU A 143 9.50 -2.98 2.48
C GLU A 143 10.54 -2.03 1.86
N ASN A 144 10.26 -1.59 0.64
CA ASN A 144 11.05 -0.57 -0.05
C ASN A 144 10.44 0.82 0.21
N HIS A 145 11.15 1.67 0.93
CA HIS A 145 10.69 3.04 1.20
C HIS A 145 10.64 3.94 -0.04
N LEU A 146 11.33 3.57 -1.12
CA LEU A 146 11.22 4.21 -2.44
C LEU A 146 10.26 3.45 -3.37
N GLY A 147 9.53 2.48 -2.81
CA GLY A 147 8.58 1.67 -3.54
C GLY A 147 7.41 2.49 -4.06
N LEU A 148 6.86 2.05 -5.19
CA LEU A 148 5.75 2.73 -5.85
C LEU A 148 4.56 2.97 -4.92
N HIS A 149 4.32 2.06 -3.96
CA HIS A 149 3.25 2.18 -2.97
C HIS A 149 3.36 3.41 -2.08
N ARG A 150 4.58 3.88 -1.77
CA ARG A 150 4.76 5.14 -1.05
C ARG A 150 4.77 6.36 -1.97
N LEU A 151 5.37 6.23 -3.16
CA LEU A 151 5.53 7.36 -4.09
C LEU A 151 4.21 7.94 -4.60
N VAL A 152 3.17 7.09 -4.70
CA VAL A 152 1.85 7.52 -5.19
C VAL A 152 0.82 7.62 -4.07
N ALA A 153 1.13 7.18 -2.86
CA ALA A 153 0.20 7.26 -1.74
C ALA A 153 -0.03 8.72 -1.33
N ALA A 154 -1.26 9.03 -0.97
CA ALA A 154 -1.53 10.20 -0.15
C ALA A 154 -0.87 10.03 1.24
N PRO A 155 -0.46 11.12 1.90
CA PRO A 155 0.03 11.04 3.28
C PRO A 155 -1.00 10.34 4.18
N THR A 156 -0.59 9.28 4.87
CA THR A 156 -1.44 8.57 5.81
C THR A 156 -1.54 9.33 7.12
N ALA A 157 -2.67 9.21 7.82
CA ALA A 157 -2.76 9.66 9.19
C ALA A 157 -1.82 8.80 10.05
N VAL A 158 -1.06 9.45 10.94
CA VAL A 158 -0.20 8.76 11.91
C VAL A 158 -1.09 7.85 12.75
N THR A 159 -0.81 6.55 12.70
CA THR A 159 -1.53 5.56 13.51
C THR A 159 -0.82 5.34 14.83
N ASP A 160 -1.54 4.80 15.79
CA ASP A 160 -0.97 4.31 17.03
C ASP A 160 -0.15 3.03 16.85
N SER A 161 0.20 2.59 15.63
CA SER A 161 1.22 1.54 15.39
C SER A 161 2.61 2.07 15.09
N GLU A 162 2.75 3.38 14.85
CA GLU A 162 3.99 4.03 14.41
C GLU A 162 4.93 4.38 15.58
N TRP A 163 5.17 3.43 16.49
CA TRP A 163 6.04 3.61 17.66
C TRP A 163 7.54 3.50 17.36
N ALA A 164 7.93 3.17 16.13
CA ALA A 164 9.33 2.92 15.80
C ALA A 164 10.17 4.22 15.94
N THR A 165 10.96 4.31 17.00
CA THR A 165 11.80 5.46 17.38
C THR A 165 12.81 5.86 16.29
N VAL A 166 13.22 4.90 15.45
CA VAL A 166 14.23 5.11 14.41
C VAL A 166 13.64 4.94 12.99
N GLY A 167 12.62 4.08 12.80
CA GLY A 167 11.81 4.01 11.57
C GLY A 167 12.59 4.07 10.25
N GLU A 168 12.26 5.05 9.41
CA GLU A 168 12.95 5.33 8.14
C GLU A 168 14.36 5.91 8.29
N TYR A 169 14.69 6.42 9.48
CA TYR A 169 15.98 7.03 9.82
C TYR A 169 16.99 6.03 10.38
N ASP A 170 16.66 4.74 10.39
CA ASP A 170 17.60 3.69 10.81
C ASP A 170 18.77 3.60 9.80
N PRO A 171 20.00 3.96 10.21
CA PRO A 171 21.15 4.00 9.31
C PRO A 171 21.58 2.60 8.84
N ASP A 172 21.17 1.56 9.56
CA ASP A 172 21.50 0.17 9.24
C ASP A 172 20.48 -0.50 8.33
N ARG A 173 19.31 0.14 8.12
CA ARG A 173 18.31 -0.34 7.17
C ARG A 173 18.83 -0.22 5.73
N PRO A 174 18.71 -1.28 4.91
CA PRO A 174 19.23 -1.25 3.56
C PRO A 174 18.40 -0.38 2.61
N ALA A 175 19.03 0.66 2.07
CA ALA A 175 18.46 1.51 1.02
C ALA A 175 18.61 0.86 -0.38
N GLY A 176 17.78 -0.13 -0.68
CA GLY A 176 17.73 -0.79 -1.99
C GLY A 176 18.21 -2.25 -1.98
N LEU A 177 17.86 -2.99 -3.04
CA LEU A 177 18.11 -4.43 -3.14
C LEU A 177 19.61 -4.78 -3.11
N ALA A 178 20.47 -3.97 -3.73
CA ALA A 178 21.92 -4.20 -3.72
C ALA A 178 22.51 -4.11 -2.31
N ARG A 179 22.10 -3.10 -1.52
CA ARG A 179 22.53 -2.94 -0.13
C ARG A 179 21.95 -4.05 0.76
N LEU A 180 20.70 -4.43 0.54
CA LEU A 180 20.07 -5.54 1.24
C LEU A 180 20.82 -6.86 1.01
N ARG A 181 21.25 -7.14 -0.23
CA ARG A 181 22.08 -8.31 -0.54
C ARG A 181 23.42 -8.29 0.19
N ALA A 182 24.09 -7.13 0.21
CA ALA A 182 25.35 -6.98 0.94
C ALA A 182 25.15 -7.24 2.44
N ARG A 183 24.12 -6.63 3.06
CA ARG A 183 23.79 -6.83 4.48
C ARG A 183 23.49 -8.28 4.83
N LEU A 184 22.73 -9.00 4.00
CA LEU A 184 22.46 -10.43 4.22
C LEU A 184 23.76 -11.25 4.12
N THR A 185 24.63 -10.91 3.17
CA THR A 185 25.93 -11.57 3.01
C THR A 185 26.83 -11.33 4.22
N ASP A 186 26.90 -10.09 4.71
CA ASP A 186 27.65 -9.71 5.91
C ASP A 186 27.14 -10.44 7.16
N ALA A 187 25.83 -10.72 7.22
CA ALA A 187 25.21 -11.52 8.27
C ALA A 187 25.43 -13.04 8.10
N GLY A 188 26.21 -13.49 7.11
CA GLY A 188 26.53 -14.90 6.87
C GLY A 188 25.42 -15.69 6.15
N LEU A 189 24.51 -14.99 5.46
CA LEU A 189 23.46 -15.59 4.65
C LEU A 189 23.83 -15.56 3.17
N ARG A 190 23.59 -16.67 2.48
CA ARG A 190 23.70 -16.79 1.02
C ARG A 190 22.32 -16.68 0.40
N LEU A 191 22.09 -15.62 -0.37
CA LEU A 191 20.82 -15.44 -1.09
C LEU A 191 20.61 -16.54 -2.13
N THR A 192 19.49 -17.25 -2.06
CA THR A 192 19.11 -18.27 -3.05
C THR A 192 18.09 -17.75 -4.04
N ASP A 193 17.11 -16.96 -3.58
CA ASP A 193 16.03 -16.46 -4.42
C ASP A 193 15.64 -15.04 -4.01
N ALA A 194 15.21 -14.24 -4.98
CA ALA A 194 14.73 -12.89 -4.77
C ALA A 194 13.56 -12.57 -5.69
N HIS A 195 12.52 -11.97 -5.13
CA HIS A 195 11.32 -11.54 -5.83
C HIS A 195 11.01 -10.09 -5.46
N THR A 196 10.57 -9.31 -6.43
CA THR A 196 9.89 -8.04 -6.19
C THR A 196 8.42 -8.31 -5.94
N ALA A 197 7.83 -7.70 -4.92
CA ALA A 197 6.44 -7.86 -4.55
C ALA A 197 5.60 -6.66 -4.97
N TRP A 198 4.48 -6.92 -5.63
CA TRP A 198 3.54 -5.93 -6.16
C TRP A 198 2.10 -6.33 -5.85
N PRO A 199 1.18 -5.37 -5.66
CA PRO A 199 1.40 -3.93 -5.75
C PRO A 199 1.74 -3.33 -4.36
N SER A 200 1.66 -4.11 -3.28
CA SER A 200 1.92 -3.69 -1.91
C SER A 200 2.79 -4.73 -1.17
N PRO A 201 3.63 -4.30 -0.18
CA PRO A 201 4.29 -5.22 0.75
C PRO A 201 3.32 -6.15 1.48
N LEU A 202 2.14 -5.65 1.86
CA LEU A 202 1.19 -6.35 2.74
C LEU A 202 0.27 -7.31 2.01
N ALA A 203 -0.03 -7.02 0.75
CA ALA A 203 -1.03 -7.73 -0.04
C ALA A 203 -0.54 -7.99 -1.48
N PRO A 204 0.64 -8.62 -1.67
CA PRO A 204 1.11 -8.85 -3.02
C PRO A 204 0.19 -9.81 -3.78
N THR A 205 -0.04 -9.48 -5.05
CA THR A 205 -0.73 -10.29 -6.05
C THR A 205 0.21 -10.71 -7.18
N VAL A 206 1.39 -10.12 -7.26
CA VAL A 206 2.44 -10.43 -8.24
C VAL A 206 3.81 -10.45 -7.56
N LEU A 207 4.52 -11.56 -7.72
CA LEU A 207 5.93 -11.71 -7.36
C LEU A 207 6.73 -11.95 -8.64
N LEU A 208 7.81 -11.20 -8.88
CA LEU A 208 8.64 -11.36 -10.07
C LEU A 208 10.12 -11.36 -9.70
N ALA A 209 10.89 -12.29 -10.24
CA ALA A 209 12.33 -12.30 -10.07
C ALA A 209 12.95 -11.09 -10.79
N PRO A 210 13.97 -10.41 -10.21
CA PRO A 210 14.66 -9.29 -10.87
C PRO A 210 15.21 -9.63 -12.25
N GLY A 211 15.65 -10.87 -12.47
CA GLY A 211 16.13 -11.30 -13.79
C GLY A 211 15.04 -11.35 -14.86
N LEU A 212 13.80 -11.69 -14.48
CA LEU A 212 12.67 -11.62 -15.41
C LEU A 212 12.32 -10.16 -15.72
N LEU A 213 12.36 -9.27 -14.73
CA LEU A 213 12.13 -7.83 -14.92
C LEU A 213 13.17 -7.14 -15.82
N ALA A 214 14.38 -7.69 -15.90
CA ALA A 214 15.46 -7.18 -16.74
C ALA A 214 15.42 -7.73 -18.18
N ASP A 215 14.54 -8.68 -18.48
CA ASP A 215 14.45 -9.30 -19.81
C ASP A 215 13.71 -8.38 -20.81
N PRO A 216 14.40 -7.84 -21.82
CA PRO A 216 13.80 -6.92 -22.78
C PRO A 216 12.80 -7.61 -23.72
N GLU A 217 12.87 -8.93 -23.89
CA GLU A 217 12.01 -9.66 -24.81
C GLU A 217 10.57 -9.75 -24.30
N VAL A 218 10.37 -9.76 -22.98
CA VAL A 218 9.04 -9.90 -22.35
C VAL A 218 8.48 -8.59 -21.78
N VAL A 219 9.05 -7.45 -22.17
CA VAL A 219 8.68 -6.12 -21.65
C VAL A 219 7.18 -5.84 -21.73
N GLY A 220 6.52 -6.18 -22.84
CA GLY A 220 5.09 -5.97 -23.03
C GLY A 220 4.24 -6.80 -22.06
N PHE A 221 4.64 -8.05 -21.81
CA PHE A 221 3.97 -8.92 -20.83
C PHE A 221 4.10 -8.36 -19.41
N LEU A 222 5.29 -7.88 -19.04
CA LEU A 222 5.55 -7.31 -17.72
C LEU A 222 4.80 -5.99 -17.50
N GLN A 223 4.76 -5.11 -18.51
CA GLN A 223 3.99 -3.86 -18.48
C GLN A 223 2.51 -4.12 -18.24
N ALA A 224 1.92 -5.06 -18.99
CA ALA A 224 0.52 -5.42 -18.85
C ALA A 224 0.20 -6.03 -17.48
N THR A 225 1.06 -6.94 -17.02
CA THR A 225 0.89 -7.66 -15.74
C THR A 225 0.98 -6.69 -14.56
N LEU A 226 2.03 -5.86 -14.48
CA LEU A 226 2.19 -4.91 -13.38
C LEU A 226 1.22 -3.73 -13.47
N GLY A 227 0.88 -3.29 -14.68
CA GLY A 227 -0.14 -2.27 -14.91
C GLY A 227 -1.49 -2.70 -14.33
N ARG A 228 -1.90 -3.95 -14.58
CA ARG A 228 -3.11 -4.54 -14.00
C ARG A 228 -2.99 -4.78 -12.50
N ALA A 229 -1.85 -5.28 -12.02
CA ALA A 229 -1.63 -5.54 -10.60
C ALA A 229 -1.75 -4.29 -9.75
N CYS A 230 -1.28 -3.15 -10.26
CA CYS A 230 -1.33 -1.88 -9.54
C CYS A 230 -2.59 -1.07 -9.84
N ALA A 231 -3.48 -1.51 -10.75
CA ALA A 231 -4.69 -0.77 -11.07
C ALA A 231 -5.65 -0.66 -9.86
N GLY A 232 -6.42 0.42 -9.78
CA GLY A 232 -7.55 0.55 -8.86
C GLY A 232 -7.19 0.96 -7.42
N TRP A 233 -6.05 1.60 -7.19
CA TRP A 233 -5.74 2.15 -5.87
C TRP A 233 -6.63 3.37 -5.58
N PRO A 234 -7.47 3.31 -4.53
CA PRO A 234 -8.52 4.30 -4.30
C PRO A 234 -8.01 5.70 -3.92
N GLU A 235 -6.75 5.83 -3.48
CA GLU A 235 -6.19 7.07 -2.93
C GLU A 235 -4.83 7.46 -3.55
N ALA A 236 -4.57 7.00 -4.78
CA ALA A 236 -3.30 7.31 -5.44
C ALA A 236 -3.29 8.74 -6.03
N LEU A 237 -2.20 9.48 -5.79
CA LEU A 237 -1.96 10.83 -6.34
C LEU A 237 -1.79 10.83 -7.87
N THR A 238 -1.47 9.67 -8.45
CA THR A 238 -1.24 9.45 -9.88
C THR A 238 -1.56 7.99 -10.18
N ASP A 239 -1.86 7.65 -11.44
CA ASP A 239 -2.13 6.27 -11.86
C ASP A 239 -0.92 5.35 -11.56
N PRO A 240 -1.02 4.45 -10.55
CA PRO A 240 0.05 3.52 -10.19
C PRO A 240 0.30 2.47 -11.27
N GLY A 241 -0.73 2.01 -12.00
CA GLY A 241 -0.59 1.05 -13.08
C GLY A 241 0.28 1.60 -14.21
N ARG A 242 0.05 2.88 -14.57
CA ARG A 242 0.88 3.59 -15.55
C ARG A 242 2.33 3.74 -15.07
N LEU A 243 2.54 4.10 -13.81
CA LEU A 243 3.90 4.24 -13.27
C LEU A 243 4.63 2.89 -13.21
N ALA A 244 3.96 1.81 -12.84
CA ALA A 244 4.54 0.47 -12.86
C ALA A 244 4.95 0.05 -14.29
N ALA A 245 4.07 0.26 -15.28
CA ALA A 245 4.39 0.00 -16.68
C ALA A 245 5.53 0.88 -17.23
N THR A 246 5.63 2.12 -16.75
CA THR A 246 6.73 3.05 -17.06
C THR A 246 8.04 2.58 -16.41
N ALA A 247 7.99 2.12 -15.17
CA ALA A 247 9.15 1.57 -14.46
C ALA A 247 9.71 0.34 -15.19
N VAL A 248 8.86 -0.55 -15.68
CA VAL A 248 9.27 -1.68 -16.52
C VAL A 248 9.94 -1.19 -17.81
N ARG A 249 9.31 -0.24 -18.51
CA ARG A 249 9.84 0.32 -19.77
C ARG A 249 11.26 0.86 -19.65
N HIS A 250 11.56 1.47 -18.51
CA HIS A 250 12.84 2.13 -18.23
C HIS A 250 13.79 1.29 -17.37
N GLY A 251 13.49 0.01 -17.12
CA GLY A 251 14.34 -0.88 -16.33
C GLY A 251 14.43 -0.51 -14.85
N ALA A 252 13.51 0.31 -14.33
CA ALA A 252 13.46 0.77 -12.95
C ALA A 252 12.52 -0.07 -12.05
N ALA A 253 11.82 -1.06 -12.61
CA ALA A 253 10.81 -1.84 -11.88
C ALA A 253 11.38 -2.50 -10.61
N THR A 254 12.59 -3.06 -10.64
CA THR A 254 13.18 -3.68 -9.45
C THR A 254 13.44 -2.68 -8.32
N GLU A 255 13.86 -1.46 -8.65
CA GLU A 255 14.17 -0.42 -7.67
C GLU A 255 12.92 0.28 -7.13
N LEU A 256 11.84 0.32 -7.92
CA LEU A 256 10.56 0.90 -7.53
C LEU A 256 9.55 -0.14 -7.01
N ALA A 257 9.97 -1.41 -6.89
CA ALA A 257 9.13 -2.46 -6.35
C ALA A 257 8.70 -2.12 -4.92
N PRO A 258 7.41 -2.24 -4.57
CA PRO A 258 6.89 -1.99 -3.22
C PRO A 258 7.65 -2.72 -2.10
N ALA A 259 8.07 -3.96 -2.36
CA ALA A 259 8.92 -4.72 -1.44
C ALA A 259 9.78 -5.74 -2.19
N TRP A 260 10.74 -6.31 -1.47
CA TRP A 260 11.49 -7.48 -1.91
C TRP A 260 11.25 -8.65 -0.96
N ILE A 261 10.98 -9.83 -1.50
CA ILE A 261 10.88 -11.08 -0.75
C ILE A 261 12.08 -11.94 -1.13
N LEU A 262 12.86 -12.31 -0.14
CA LEU A 262 14.16 -12.96 -0.29
C LEU A 262 14.16 -14.29 0.45
N ARG A 263 14.71 -15.32 -0.19
CA ARG A 263 15.09 -16.57 0.47
C ARG A 263 16.60 -16.62 0.55
N ALA A 264 17.13 -16.82 1.75
CA ALA A 264 18.56 -16.94 1.97
C ALA A 264 18.86 -18.12 2.92
N GLU A 265 20.02 -18.73 2.76
CA GLU A 265 20.46 -19.87 3.56
C GLU A 265 21.65 -19.48 4.43
N ARG A 266 21.65 -19.91 5.69
CA ARG A 266 22.79 -19.71 6.59
C ARG A 266 23.93 -20.62 6.14
N ALA A 267 25.11 -20.04 5.89
CA ALA A 267 26.28 -20.80 5.49
C ALA A 267 26.58 -21.91 6.51
N THR A 268 26.77 -23.13 6.04
CA THR A 268 27.39 -24.18 6.85
C THR A 268 28.87 -23.82 6.95
N LEU A 269 29.36 -23.59 8.17
CA LEU A 269 30.79 -23.37 8.38
C LEU A 269 31.52 -24.68 8.05
N GLY A 270 31.88 -24.86 6.79
CA GLY A 270 32.95 -25.74 6.39
C GLY A 270 34.24 -25.07 6.85
N TRP A 271 34.87 -25.61 7.89
CA TRP A 271 36.22 -25.24 8.29
C TRP A 271 37.21 -25.73 7.23
N GLY A 272 37.18 -25.09 6.05
CA GLY A 272 38.21 -25.19 5.03
C GLY A 272 39.20 -24.06 5.29
N GLY A 273 40.36 -24.40 5.83
CA GLY A 273 41.44 -23.44 6.02
C GLY A 273 41.83 -22.80 4.69
N SER A 274 41.86 -21.48 4.66
CA SER A 274 42.66 -20.72 3.72
C SER A 274 43.12 -19.44 4.39
N ASP A 275 44.38 -19.49 4.83
CA ASP A 275 45.35 -18.42 4.93
C ASP A 275 44.82 -16.98 4.94
N HIS A 276 45.02 -16.35 6.10
CA HIS A 276 45.23 -14.92 6.18
C HIS A 276 46.57 -14.57 5.49
N THR A 277 46.54 -14.26 4.20
CA THR A 277 47.57 -13.39 3.62
C THR A 277 47.15 -11.94 3.84
N ALA A 278 47.78 -11.34 4.85
CA ALA A 278 47.88 -9.91 5.03
C ALA A 278 48.80 -9.28 3.97
N GLY A 279 48.48 -8.03 3.57
CA GLY A 279 49.24 -7.20 2.61
C GLY A 279 48.55 -7.20 1.23
N ASP A 280 48.17 -6.09 0.62
CA ASP A 280 48.85 -4.80 0.59
C ASP A 280 47.86 -3.65 0.28
N ALA A 281 48.20 -2.44 0.72
CA ALA A 281 47.43 -1.23 0.51
C ALA A 281 47.53 -0.73 -0.94
N ALA A 282 46.40 -0.44 -1.59
CA ALA A 282 46.35 0.38 -2.80
C ALA A 282 45.00 1.10 -2.98
N GLU A 283 45.11 2.34 -3.44
CA GLU A 283 44.15 3.46 -3.55
C GLU A 283 42.79 3.24 -4.26
N PRO A 284 41.81 4.18 -4.08
CA PRO A 284 40.45 4.04 -4.59
C PRO A 284 40.34 4.40 -6.09
N GLY A 285 40.45 3.39 -6.95
CA GLY A 285 40.08 3.47 -8.36
C GLY A 285 38.65 2.98 -8.60
N HIS A 286 37.75 3.88 -8.94
CA HIS A 286 36.37 3.59 -9.37
C HIS A 286 36.38 2.66 -10.60
N ARG A 287 36.19 1.36 -10.39
CA ARG A 287 35.91 0.39 -11.46
C ARG A 287 34.48 -0.10 -11.31
N VAL A 288 33.63 0.36 -12.22
CA VAL A 288 32.33 -0.25 -12.50
C VAL A 288 32.59 -1.66 -13.04
N GLY A 289 32.64 -2.62 -12.13
CA GLY A 289 32.81 -4.04 -12.43
C GLY A 289 31.52 -4.63 -12.99
N ALA A 290 31.64 -5.29 -14.13
CA ALA A 290 30.60 -6.08 -14.76
C ALA A 290 29.91 -7.01 -13.76
N SER A 291 28.58 -7.10 -13.89
CA SER A 291 27.69 -7.91 -13.06
C SER A 291 28.16 -9.36 -12.98
N PRO A 292 28.44 -9.92 -11.79
CA PRO A 292 28.69 -11.35 -11.67
C PRO A 292 27.37 -12.07 -11.94
N SER A 293 27.41 -12.91 -12.97
CA SER A 293 26.42 -13.94 -13.30
C SER A 293 25.85 -14.57 -12.02
N GLY A 294 24.53 -14.46 -11.85
CA GLY A 294 23.80 -14.93 -10.67
C GLY A 294 23.88 -16.45 -10.47
N PRO A 295 23.47 -16.94 -9.28
CA PRO A 295 23.54 -18.36 -8.95
C PRO A 295 22.75 -19.20 -9.95
N GLU A 296 23.35 -20.33 -10.36
CA GLU A 296 22.69 -21.36 -11.18
C GLU A 296 21.37 -21.76 -10.50
N ARG A 297 20.26 -21.42 -11.15
CA ARG A 297 18.91 -21.65 -10.63
C ARG A 297 18.57 -23.14 -10.70
N GLY A 298 18.05 -23.70 -9.62
CA GLY A 298 17.47 -25.04 -9.64
C GLY A 298 16.34 -25.12 -10.66
N ALA A 299 16.44 -26.06 -11.60
CA ALA A 299 15.42 -26.29 -12.63
C ALA A 299 14.03 -26.50 -11.99
N GLY A 300 13.04 -25.70 -12.40
CA GLY A 300 11.63 -25.87 -12.05
C GLY A 300 11.04 -24.89 -11.02
N ARG A 301 11.85 -24.01 -10.40
CA ARG A 301 11.32 -22.96 -9.54
C ARG A 301 10.65 -21.83 -10.35
N PRO A 302 9.51 -21.29 -9.88
CA PRO A 302 8.88 -20.16 -10.53
C PRO A 302 9.75 -18.91 -10.39
N VAL A 303 9.98 -18.23 -11.51
CA VAL A 303 10.59 -16.89 -11.58
C VAL A 303 9.54 -15.79 -11.52
N GLY A 304 8.26 -16.14 -11.54
CA GLY A 304 7.17 -15.25 -11.25
C GLY A 304 5.94 -15.99 -10.74
N LEU A 305 5.15 -15.34 -9.89
CA LEU A 305 3.88 -15.81 -9.35
C LEU A 305 2.86 -14.70 -9.54
N VAL A 306 1.73 -14.99 -10.18
CA VAL A 306 0.70 -14.00 -10.52
C VAL A 306 -0.66 -14.51 -10.09
N ALA A 307 -1.42 -13.66 -9.39
CA ALA A 307 -2.80 -13.92 -8.98
C ALA A 307 -3.64 -12.63 -9.09
N LEU A 308 -4.22 -12.39 -10.26
CA LEU A 308 -4.98 -11.19 -10.59
C LEU A 308 -6.44 -11.54 -10.83
N GLY A 309 -7.33 -11.20 -9.89
CA GLY A 309 -8.71 -11.69 -9.92
C GLY A 309 -8.75 -13.22 -9.93
N ASP A 310 -9.41 -13.79 -10.93
CA ASP A 310 -9.48 -15.25 -11.12
C ASP A 310 -8.27 -15.84 -11.85
N ASP A 311 -7.42 -15.00 -12.45
CA ASP A 311 -6.24 -15.46 -13.19
C ASP A 311 -5.10 -15.81 -12.22
N ARG A 312 -4.73 -17.08 -12.15
CA ARG A 312 -3.58 -17.57 -11.37
C ARG A 312 -2.63 -18.38 -12.22
N PHE A 313 -1.35 -18.01 -12.22
CA PHE A 313 -0.32 -18.72 -12.97
C PHE A 313 1.09 -18.43 -12.44
N ASP A 314 2.00 -19.33 -12.77
CA ASP A 314 3.43 -19.19 -12.52
C ASP A 314 4.15 -18.82 -13.82
N VAL A 315 5.24 -18.08 -13.70
CA VAL A 315 6.23 -17.93 -14.78
C VAL A 315 7.44 -18.78 -14.40
N VAL A 316 7.87 -19.66 -15.29
CA VAL A 316 9.02 -20.56 -15.09
C VAL A 316 10.07 -20.38 -16.17
N ASP A 317 11.32 -20.63 -15.83
CA ASP A 317 12.41 -20.67 -16.82
C ASP A 317 12.19 -21.88 -17.75
N GLY A 318 12.07 -21.62 -19.05
CA GLY A 318 12.00 -22.65 -20.10
C GLY A 318 13.29 -22.73 -20.90
N ALA A 319 13.41 -23.74 -21.78
CA ALA A 319 14.54 -23.90 -22.68
C ALA A 319 14.60 -22.74 -23.70
N GLY A 320 15.29 -21.66 -23.33
CA GLY A 320 15.52 -20.47 -24.15
C GLY A 320 14.46 -19.36 -24.05
N ARG A 321 13.31 -19.59 -23.38
CA ARG A 321 12.29 -18.55 -23.13
C ARG A 321 11.45 -18.84 -21.89
N PRO A 322 10.99 -17.83 -21.16
CA PRO A 322 10.10 -18.04 -20.02
C PRO A 322 8.74 -18.57 -20.49
N LEU A 323 8.13 -19.41 -19.65
CA LEU A 323 6.85 -20.05 -19.90
C LEU A 323 5.85 -19.68 -18.80
N VAL A 324 4.60 -19.45 -19.17
CA VAL A 324 3.46 -19.35 -18.26
C VAL A 324 2.92 -20.75 -18.01
N ARG A 325 2.87 -21.17 -16.75
CA ARG A 325 2.26 -22.42 -16.29
C ARG A 325 1.00 -22.11 -15.49
N ARG A 326 -0.15 -22.59 -15.95
CA ARG A 326 -1.44 -22.42 -15.27
C ARG A 326 -1.75 -23.59 -14.33
N ALA A 327 -2.75 -23.40 -13.46
CA ALA A 327 -3.17 -24.40 -12.48
C ALA A 327 -3.68 -25.72 -13.12
N ASP A 328 -4.17 -25.67 -14.36
CA ASP A 328 -4.57 -26.83 -15.16
C ASP A 328 -3.37 -27.62 -15.76
N GLY A 329 -2.14 -27.19 -15.48
CA GLY A 329 -0.90 -27.76 -16.01
C GLY A 329 -0.54 -27.25 -17.42
N THR A 330 -1.41 -26.46 -18.06
CA THR A 330 -1.15 -25.91 -19.38
C THR A 330 0.05 -24.97 -19.32
N THR A 331 1.01 -25.20 -20.21
CA THR A 331 2.22 -24.39 -20.32
C THR A 331 2.28 -23.70 -21.69
N THR A 332 2.38 -22.39 -21.70
CA THR A 332 2.45 -21.57 -22.92
C THR A 332 3.64 -20.62 -22.84
N PRO A 333 4.30 -20.29 -23.96
CA PRO A 333 5.38 -19.30 -23.92
C PRO A 333 4.86 -17.93 -23.50
N VAL A 334 5.66 -17.21 -22.71
CA VAL A 334 5.38 -15.79 -22.41
C VAL A 334 5.44 -15.01 -23.74
N PRO A 335 4.44 -14.18 -24.05
CA PRO A 335 4.47 -13.35 -25.25
C PRO A 335 5.65 -12.38 -25.24
N THR A 336 6.44 -12.42 -26.31
CA THR A 336 7.55 -11.49 -26.51
C THR A 336 7.09 -10.25 -27.28
N GLY A 337 7.71 -9.10 -27.03
CA GLY A 337 7.44 -7.83 -27.70
C GLY A 337 6.89 -6.76 -26.77
N ARG A 338 6.14 -5.80 -27.33
CA ARG A 338 5.61 -4.62 -26.62
C ARG A 338 4.09 -4.62 -26.61
N THR A 339 3.49 -3.93 -25.65
CA THR A 339 2.03 -3.73 -25.68
C THR A 339 1.64 -2.90 -26.91
N VAL A 340 0.45 -3.17 -27.44
CA VAL A 340 -0.11 -2.39 -28.55
C VAL A 340 -0.28 -0.93 -28.13
N GLU A 341 -0.62 -0.67 -26.87
CA GLU A 341 -0.66 0.69 -26.30
C GLU A 341 0.67 1.43 -26.46
N ASP A 342 1.80 0.81 -26.09
CA ASP A 342 3.12 1.46 -26.19
C ASP A 342 3.49 1.75 -27.65
N LEU A 343 3.20 0.83 -28.56
CA LEU A 343 3.46 1.01 -29.99
C LEU A 343 2.60 2.13 -30.58
N LEU A 344 1.32 2.22 -30.20
CA LEU A 344 0.40 3.28 -30.62
C LEU A 344 0.87 4.65 -30.14
N ILE A 345 1.20 4.78 -28.84
CA ILE A 345 1.70 6.03 -28.25
C ILE A 345 3.00 6.44 -28.93
N GLY A 346 3.95 5.49 -29.10
CA GLY A 346 5.22 5.76 -29.75
C GLY A 346 5.07 6.23 -31.20
N ALA A 347 4.17 5.62 -31.97
CA ALA A 347 3.89 6.03 -33.35
C ALA A 347 3.20 7.40 -33.42
N ALA A 348 2.23 7.66 -32.53
CA ALA A 348 1.53 8.93 -32.45
C ALA A 348 2.47 10.10 -32.08
N LEU A 349 3.39 9.89 -31.12
CA LEU A 349 4.42 10.87 -30.75
C LEU A 349 5.39 11.20 -31.90
N ARG A 350 5.60 10.27 -32.83
CA ARG A 350 6.39 10.50 -34.05
C ARG A 350 5.56 11.04 -35.23
N HIS A 351 4.28 11.30 -35.01
CA HIS A 351 3.31 11.66 -36.06
C HIS A 351 3.23 10.65 -37.22
N ASP A 352 3.50 9.36 -36.94
CA ASP A 352 3.45 8.28 -37.91
C ASP A 352 2.02 7.72 -38.03
N LEU A 353 1.15 8.52 -38.65
CA LEU A 353 -0.26 8.16 -38.87
C LEU A 353 -0.46 6.84 -39.63
N PRO A 354 0.35 6.48 -40.65
CA PRO A 354 0.27 5.16 -41.28
C PRO A 354 0.43 4.01 -40.29
N THR A 355 1.47 4.04 -39.44
CA THR A 355 1.68 2.99 -38.43
C THR A 355 0.57 2.94 -37.40
N VAL A 356 0.07 4.11 -36.97
CA VAL A 356 -1.08 4.18 -36.04
C VAL A 356 -2.32 3.52 -36.64
N ARG A 357 -2.67 3.83 -37.89
CA ARG A 357 -3.82 3.22 -38.58
C ARG A 357 -3.65 1.72 -38.76
N GLU A 358 -2.45 1.27 -39.14
CA GLU A 358 -2.15 -0.16 -39.29
C GLU A 358 -2.30 -0.92 -37.96
N LEU A 359 -1.78 -0.39 -36.85
CA LEU A 359 -1.91 -1.01 -35.53
C LEU A 359 -3.38 -1.06 -35.07
N LEU A 360 -4.11 0.05 -35.21
CA LEU A 360 -5.53 0.11 -34.86
C LEU A 360 -6.38 -0.83 -35.72
N HIS A 361 -6.15 -0.85 -37.03
CA HIS A 361 -6.85 -1.72 -37.96
C HIS A 361 -6.57 -3.20 -37.65
N ARG A 362 -5.30 -3.58 -37.47
CA ARG A 362 -4.91 -4.96 -37.14
C ARG A 362 -5.55 -5.44 -35.83
N TRP A 363 -5.61 -4.57 -34.84
CA TRP A 363 -6.27 -4.88 -33.57
C TRP A 363 -7.79 -5.03 -33.74
N GLN A 364 -8.46 -4.04 -34.33
CA GLN A 364 -9.93 -3.97 -34.39
C GLN A 364 -10.57 -4.87 -35.46
N ALA A 365 -9.85 -5.20 -36.54
CA ALA A 365 -10.32 -6.16 -37.54
C ALA A 365 -10.04 -7.62 -37.14
N GLY A 366 -9.22 -7.84 -36.11
CA GLY A 366 -8.82 -9.17 -35.65
C GLY A 366 -9.75 -9.78 -34.61
N ARG A 367 -9.55 -11.08 -34.33
CA ARG A 367 -10.24 -11.81 -33.25
C ARG A 367 -9.99 -11.28 -31.83
N HIS A 368 -9.10 -10.30 -31.68
CA HIS A 368 -8.70 -9.69 -30.41
C HIS A 368 -9.18 -8.22 -30.27
N ALA A 369 -10.10 -7.77 -31.13
CA ALA A 369 -10.66 -6.40 -31.11
C ALA A 369 -11.22 -5.97 -29.74
N GLY A 370 -11.70 -6.94 -28.97
CA GLY A 370 -12.21 -6.77 -27.61
C GLY A 370 -11.18 -6.70 -26.49
N VAL A 371 -9.90 -6.97 -26.77
CA VAL A 371 -8.86 -7.01 -25.74
C VAL A 371 -8.30 -5.60 -25.56
N PRO A 372 -8.23 -5.05 -24.32
CA PRO A 372 -7.58 -3.78 -24.06
C PRO A 372 -6.14 -3.76 -24.60
N VAL A 373 -5.72 -2.66 -25.26
CA VAL A 373 -4.40 -2.59 -25.91
C VAL A 373 -3.20 -2.61 -24.96
N ASP A 374 -3.42 -2.27 -23.69
CA ASP A 374 -2.45 -2.41 -22.60
C ASP A 374 -2.33 -3.87 -22.12
N GLN A 375 -3.28 -4.73 -22.50
CA GLN A 375 -3.30 -6.18 -22.23
C GLN A 375 -3.10 -7.03 -23.50
N LEU A 376 -2.62 -6.40 -24.58
CA LEU A 376 -2.37 -7.03 -25.88
C LEU A 376 -0.93 -6.82 -26.30
N VAL A 377 -0.16 -7.89 -26.44
CA VAL A 377 1.26 -7.82 -26.83
C VAL A 377 1.39 -8.05 -28.33
N ALA A 378 2.03 -7.12 -29.03
CA ALA A 378 2.42 -7.30 -30.42
C ALA A 378 3.76 -8.05 -30.49
N THR A 379 3.75 -9.22 -31.11
CA THR A 379 4.92 -10.08 -31.23
C THR A 379 5.82 -9.64 -32.39
N PRO A 380 7.13 -9.95 -32.36
CA PRO A 380 8.05 -9.62 -33.44
C PRO A 380 7.61 -10.13 -34.83
N GLY A 381 6.87 -11.25 -34.87
CA GLY A 381 6.29 -11.80 -36.10
C GLY A 381 5.03 -11.09 -36.60
N GLY A 382 4.64 -9.95 -36.00
CA GLY A 382 3.46 -9.17 -36.37
C GLY A 382 2.13 -9.70 -35.80
N GLY A 383 2.17 -10.80 -35.02
CA GLY A 383 1.00 -11.36 -34.35
C GLY A 383 0.60 -10.55 -33.11
N LEU A 384 -0.64 -10.77 -32.64
CA LEU A 384 -1.16 -10.18 -31.40
C LEU A 384 -1.46 -11.29 -30.40
N ALA A 385 -0.92 -11.17 -29.18
CA ALA A 385 -1.06 -12.14 -28.10
C ALA A 385 -1.83 -11.51 -26.94
N PRO A 386 -3.09 -11.92 -26.70
CA PRO A 386 -3.90 -11.38 -25.62
C PRO A 386 -3.49 -11.99 -24.27
N LEU A 387 -3.51 -11.17 -23.22
CA LEU A 387 -3.24 -11.61 -21.84
C LEU A 387 -4.51 -11.75 -21.00
N VAL A 388 -5.60 -11.15 -21.46
CA VAL A 388 -6.93 -11.20 -20.83
C VAL A 388 -8.00 -11.59 -21.85
N PRO A 389 -9.16 -12.09 -21.40
CA PRO A 389 -10.31 -12.32 -22.27
C PRO A 389 -10.76 -11.05 -23.01
N ALA A 390 -11.34 -11.24 -24.20
CA ALA A 390 -11.88 -10.14 -24.99
C ALA A 390 -13.21 -9.65 -24.40
N LEU A 391 -13.35 -8.33 -24.29
CA LEU A 391 -14.59 -7.61 -24.01
C LEU A 391 -15.31 -7.26 -25.33
N PRO A 392 -16.48 -6.60 -25.31
CA PRO A 392 -17.01 -5.99 -26.53
C PRO A 392 -16.00 -4.99 -27.12
N PRO A 393 -15.73 -4.98 -28.45
CA PRO A 393 -14.71 -4.11 -29.05
C PRO A 393 -14.83 -2.62 -28.70
N GLY A 394 -16.06 -2.13 -28.59
CA GLY A 394 -16.34 -0.75 -28.16
C GLY A 394 -15.85 -0.41 -26.76
N VAL A 395 -15.94 -1.35 -25.83
CA VAL A 395 -15.46 -1.18 -24.46
C VAL A 395 -13.95 -1.07 -24.44
N ALA A 396 -13.26 -1.86 -25.26
CA ALA A 396 -11.80 -1.83 -25.36
C ALA A 396 -11.27 -0.53 -26.01
N LEU A 397 -11.97 -0.02 -27.04
CA LEU A 397 -11.68 1.30 -27.63
C LEU A 397 -11.88 2.43 -26.64
N ARG A 398 -12.99 2.40 -25.89
CA ARG A 398 -13.26 3.38 -24.83
C ARG A 398 -12.24 3.31 -23.70
N HIS A 399 -11.81 2.10 -23.30
CA HIS A 399 -10.76 1.91 -22.32
C HIS A 399 -9.45 2.59 -22.76
N LEU A 400 -9.05 2.41 -24.02
CA LEU A 400 -7.91 3.13 -24.60
C LEU A 400 -8.10 4.65 -24.55
N ALA A 401 -9.27 5.15 -24.95
CA ALA A 401 -9.56 6.58 -24.93
C ALA A 401 -9.43 7.19 -23.52
N VAL A 402 -10.01 6.55 -22.50
CA VAL A 402 -9.91 6.99 -21.10
C VAL A 402 -8.44 7.04 -20.67
N ARG A 403 -7.69 5.96 -20.92
CA ARG A 403 -6.26 5.89 -20.55
C ARG A 403 -5.40 6.96 -21.22
N LEU A 404 -5.64 7.26 -22.51
CA LEU A 404 -4.92 8.32 -23.21
C LEU A 404 -5.22 9.70 -22.62
N ILE A 405 -6.48 9.97 -22.27
CA ILE A 405 -6.89 11.24 -21.65
C ILE A 405 -6.28 11.38 -20.26
N ASP A 406 -6.41 10.35 -19.42
CA ASP A 406 -5.88 10.34 -18.04
C ASP A 406 -4.35 10.43 -18.03
N ALA A 407 -3.68 9.91 -19.07
CA ALA A 407 -2.24 10.07 -19.26
C ALA A 407 -1.80 11.45 -19.77
N GLY A 408 -2.74 12.39 -20.01
CA GLY A 408 -2.45 13.72 -20.59
C GLY A 408 -2.08 13.67 -22.08
N LEU A 409 -2.36 12.56 -22.76
CA LEU A 409 -2.02 12.32 -24.17
C LEU A 409 -3.15 12.68 -25.13
N ALA A 410 -4.20 13.36 -24.65
CA ALA A 410 -5.31 13.84 -25.48
C ALA A 410 -4.84 14.75 -26.64
N HIS A 411 -3.75 15.50 -26.43
CA HIS A 411 -3.15 16.40 -27.42
C HIS A 411 -2.62 15.71 -28.68
N LEU A 412 -2.44 14.38 -28.65
CA LEU A 412 -2.01 13.60 -29.81
C LEU A 412 -3.10 13.48 -30.88
N TRP A 413 -4.33 13.88 -30.55
CA TRP A 413 -5.50 13.73 -31.40
C TRP A 413 -6.21 15.08 -31.61
N PRO A 414 -6.94 15.25 -32.74
CA PRO A 414 -7.71 16.48 -32.99
C PRO A 414 -8.84 16.62 -31.97
N SER A 415 -8.52 17.28 -30.85
CA SER A 415 -9.36 17.72 -29.72
C SER A 415 -10.76 17.09 -29.58
N PRO A 416 -10.87 15.81 -29.14
CA PRO A 416 -12.11 15.32 -28.57
C PRO A 416 -12.33 15.93 -27.17
N ALA A 417 -13.55 16.35 -26.86
CA ALA A 417 -13.94 16.92 -25.58
C ALA A 417 -14.05 15.86 -24.47
N ASP A 418 -14.25 14.59 -24.83
CA ASP A 418 -14.49 13.48 -23.90
C ASP A 418 -13.99 12.10 -24.43
N PRO A 419 -13.97 11.06 -23.58
CA PRO A 419 -13.54 9.71 -23.98
C PRO A 419 -14.39 9.05 -25.07
N VAL A 420 -15.65 9.44 -25.25
CA VAL A 420 -16.55 8.85 -26.26
C VAL A 420 -16.15 9.37 -27.65
N GLU A 421 -15.93 10.67 -27.78
CA GLU A 421 -15.46 11.28 -29.04
C GLU A 421 -14.09 10.75 -29.47
N LEU A 422 -13.17 10.57 -28.51
CA LEU A 422 -11.87 9.96 -28.80
C LEU A 422 -12.02 8.50 -29.24
N ALA A 423 -12.89 7.72 -28.60
CA ALA A 423 -13.15 6.33 -29.00
C ALA A 423 -13.73 6.24 -30.43
N LEU A 424 -14.64 7.15 -30.81
CA LEU A 424 -15.17 7.24 -32.17
C LEU A 424 -14.08 7.59 -33.19
N THR A 425 -13.18 8.51 -32.84
CA THR A 425 -12.04 8.88 -33.68
C THR A 425 -11.10 7.69 -33.89
N LEU A 426 -10.79 6.95 -32.83
CA LEU A 426 -9.95 5.75 -32.89
C LEU A 426 -10.61 4.64 -33.73
N ALA A 427 -11.92 4.45 -33.60
CA ALA A 427 -12.67 3.50 -34.42
C ALA A 427 -12.64 3.85 -35.91
N ALA A 428 -12.84 5.12 -36.25
CA ALA A 428 -12.77 5.60 -37.62
C ALA A 428 -11.36 5.39 -38.23
N LEU A 429 -10.31 5.62 -37.45
CA LEU A 429 -8.93 5.35 -37.87
C LEU A 429 -8.63 3.86 -38.04
N ALA A 430 -9.32 2.99 -37.29
CA ALA A 430 -9.24 1.55 -37.45
C ALA A 430 -10.02 1.04 -38.69
N GLY A 431 -10.80 1.90 -39.35
CA GLY A 431 -11.66 1.54 -40.48
C GLY A 431 -12.96 0.83 -40.06
N SER A 432 -13.36 0.96 -38.80
CA SER A 432 -14.55 0.30 -38.25
C SER A 432 -15.70 1.28 -38.06
N ALA A 433 -16.91 0.89 -38.48
CA ALA A 433 -18.12 1.61 -38.10
C ALA A 433 -18.45 1.27 -36.63
N PHE A 434 -18.36 2.27 -35.75
CA PHE A 434 -18.56 2.09 -34.31
C PHE A 434 -19.86 2.76 -33.86
N GLU A 435 -20.70 2.00 -33.14
CA GLU A 435 -21.86 2.53 -32.44
C GLU A 435 -21.48 2.80 -30.97
N PRO A 436 -21.72 4.00 -30.43
CA PRO A 436 -21.33 4.35 -29.06
C PRO A 436 -21.94 3.41 -28.03
N VAL A 437 -21.10 2.77 -27.22
CA VAL A 437 -21.55 1.94 -26.10
C VAL A 437 -21.68 2.82 -24.85
N PRO A 438 -22.88 2.94 -24.24
CA PRO A 438 -23.05 3.69 -23.00
C PRO A 438 -22.19 3.09 -21.87
N PRO A 439 -21.80 3.87 -20.85
CA PRO A 439 -21.07 3.32 -19.71
C PRO A 439 -21.89 2.21 -19.05
N THR A 440 -21.35 1.00 -19.04
CA THR A 440 -21.80 -0.06 -18.13
C THR A 440 -21.19 0.18 -16.75
N GLY A 441 -21.81 -0.32 -15.67
CA GLY A 441 -21.34 -0.10 -14.30
C GLY A 441 -19.88 -0.50 -14.04
N ASP A 442 -19.36 -1.46 -14.82
CA ASP A 442 -17.98 -1.95 -14.74
C ASP A 442 -17.02 -1.30 -15.77
N ALA A 443 -17.51 -0.39 -16.63
CA ALA A 443 -16.66 0.28 -17.60
C ALA A 443 -15.81 1.35 -16.91
N PRO A 444 -14.53 1.52 -17.29
CA PRO A 444 -13.69 2.59 -16.77
C PRO A 444 -14.36 3.94 -17.05
N THR A 445 -14.84 4.58 -16.00
CA THR A 445 -15.19 5.99 -16.01
C THR A 445 -13.94 6.78 -15.64
N ARG A 446 -13.83 7.99 -16.20
CA ARG A 446 -12.81 8.92 -15.73
C ARG A 446 -13.03 9.11 -14.22
N VAL A 447 -12.02 8.80 -13.42
CA VAL A 447 -12.02 9.28 -12.04
C VAL A 447 -11.87 10.79 -12.16
N GLU A 448 -12.92 11.53 -11.83
CA GLU A 448 -12.81 12.98 -11.66
C GLU A 448 -11.95 13.22 -10.42
N THR A 449 -10.63 13.06 -10.56
CA THR A 449 -9.70 13.49 -9.54
C THR A 449 -9.74 15.02 -9.60
N PRO A 450 -10.23 15.69 -8.55
CA PRO A 450 -10.23 17.15 -8.54
C PRO A 450 -8.78 17.59 -8.75
N SER A 451 -8.57 18.51 -9.67
CA SER A 451 -7.26 19.11 -9.88
C SER A 451 -6.72 19.62 -8.54
N TYR A 452 -5.39 19.68 -8.39
CA TYR A 452 -4.77 20.22 -7.17
C TYR A 452 -5.36 21.60 -6.77
N ARG A 453 -5.75 22.40 -7.77
CA ARG A 453 -6.44 23.68 -7.58
C ARG A 453 -7.83 23.53 -6.97
N GLU A 454 -8.61 22.54 -7.41
CA GLU A 454 -9.93 22.23 -6.86
C GLU A 454 -9.83 21.62 -5.46
N LEU A 455 -8.80 20.83 -5.18
CA LEU A 455 -8.49 20.35 -3.84
C LEU A 455 -8.14 21.50 -2.90
N LEU A 456 -7.29 22.45 -3.33
CA LEU A 456 -6.99 23.66 -2.57
C LEU A 456 -8.25 24.52 -2.35
N ALA A 457 -9.06 24.73 -3.39
CA ALA A 457 -10.31 25.47 -3.26
C ALA A 457 -11.30 24.79 -2.30
N THR A 458 -11.35 23.45 -2.32
CA THR A 458 -12.17 22.65 -1.41
C THR A 458 -11.65 22.74 0.02
N ARG A 459 -10.34 22.61 0.23
CA ARG A 459 -9.69 22.80 1.54
C ARG A 459 -10.01 24.19 2.10
N ASP A 460 -9.85 25.23 1.28
CA ASP A 460 -10.07 26.62 1.70
C ASP A 460 -11.54 26.91 1.99
N ARG A 461 -12.46 26.27 1.26
CA ARG A 461 -13.89 26.27 1.57
C ARG A 461 -14.16 25.59 2.92
N LEU A 462 -13.66 24.37 3.12
CA LEU A 462 -13.85 23.62 4.37
C LEU A 462 -13.23 24.34 5.57
N ALA A 463 -12.07 24.97 5.40
CA ALA A 463 -11.43 25.77 6.44
C ALA A 463 -12.29 26.98 6.86
N ARG A 464 -12.95 27.65 5.90
CA ARG A 464 -13.91 28.73 6.18
C ARG A 464 -15.15 28.20 6.89
N GLU A 465 -15.74 27.11 6.41
CA GLU A 465 -16.92 26.49 7.04
C GLU A 465 -16.63 26.05 8.48
N LEU A 466 -15.44 25.50 8.75
CA LEU A 466 -14.99 25.14 10.09
C LEU A 466 -14.77 26.37 10.98
N GLY A 467 -14.22 27.46 10.44
CA GLY A 467 -14.09 28.74 11.13
C GLY A 467 -15.45 29.30 11.54
N GLU A 468 -16.40 29.36 10.60
CA GLU A 468 -17.78 29.81 10.85
C GLU A 468 -18.53 28.91 11.84
N ALA A 469 -18.24 27.61 11.86
CA ALA A 469 -18.81 26.69 12.85
C ALA A 469 -18.27 26.96 14.26
N ARG A 470 -16.95 27.19 14.40
CA ARG A 470 -16.30 27.54 15.68
C ARG A 470 -16.77 28.89 16.22
N GLU A 471 -16.90 29.91 15.36
CA GLU A 471 -17.44 31.21 15.78
C GLU A 471 -18.89 31.11 16.28
N ARG A 472 -19.70 30.25 15.65
CA ARG A 472 -21.07 29.95 16.11
C ARG A 472 -21.07 29.25 17.46
N GLU A 473 -20.20 28.26 17.65
CA GLU A 473 -20.02 27.56 18.94
C GLU A 473 -19.65 28.54 20.06
N GLU A 474 -18.61 29.37 19.86
CA GLU A 474 -18.20 30.40 20.82
C GLU A 474 -19.30 31.43 21.11
N TRP A 475 -20.12 31.76 20.11
CA TRP A 475 -21.27 32.66 20.30
C TRP A 475 -22.37 32.00 21.14
N TYR A 476 -22.68 30.72 20.89
CA TYR A 476 -23.65 29.96 21.68
C TYR A 476 -23.18 29.79 23.12
N GLU A 477 -21.91 29.44 23.36
CA GLU A 477 -21.34 29.32 24.70
C GLU A 477 -21.42 30.63 25.49
N ARG A 478 -21.02 31.76 24.88
CA ARG A 478 -21.13 33.09 25.50
C ARG A 478 -22.58 33.45 25.83
N THR A 479 -23.50 33.16 24.91
CA THR A 479 -24.93 33.45 25.10
C THR A 479 -25.53 32.58 26.21
N LEU A 480 -25.15 31.30 26.28
CA LEU A 480 -25.58 30.39 27.32
C LEU A 480 -25.07 30.85 28.70
N ALA A 481 -23.79 31.19 28.82
CA ALA A 481 -23.19 31.71 30.04
C ALA A 481 -23.86 33.03 30.50
N ALA A 482 -24.19 33.92 29.57
CA ALA A 482 -24.93 35.15 29.88
C ALA A 482 -26.35 34.85 30.42
N ARG A 483 -27.09 33.93 29.77
CA ARG A 483 -28.43 33.51 30.20
C ARG A 483 -28.41 32.79 31.55
N GLU A 484 -27.42 31.95 31.80
CA GLU A 484 -27.23 31.32 33.11
C GLU A 484 -26.95 32.36 34.21
N GLY A 485 -26.14 33.38 33.90
CA GLY A 485 -25.91 34.51 34.78
C GLY A 485 -27.19 35.30 35.08
N GLU A 486 -28.01 35.59 34.06
CA GLU A 486 -29.31 36.24 34.23
C GLU A 486 -30.27 35.40 35.07
N LEU A 487 -30.36 34.09 34.80
CA LEU A 487 -31.19 33.16 35.58
C LEU A 487 -30.74 33.07 37.03
N ARG A 488 -29.42 33.07 37.29
CA ARG A 488 -28.86 33.08 38.66
C ARG A 488 -29.26 34.36 39.40
N ARG A 489 -29.11 35.54 38.77
CA ARG A 489 -29.55 36.82 39.34
C ARG A 489 -31.06 36.87 39.58
N ALA A 490 -31.86 36.36 38.65
CA ALA A 490 -33.31 36.31 38.81
C ALA A 490 -33.71 35.42 40.00
N ARG A 491 -33.06 34.26 40.16
CA ARG A 491 -33.26 33.36 41.32
C ARG A 491 -32.84 34.03 42.63
N GLU A 492 -31.74 34.77 42.66
CA GLU A 492 -31.30 35.55 43.83
C GLU A 492 -32.31 36.65 44.21
N ILE A 493 -32.83 37.40 43.23
CA ILE A 493 -33.86 38.42 43.46
C ILE A 493 -35.15 37.79 43.99
N VAL A 494 -35.61 36.69 43.38
CA VAL A 494 -36.80 35.96 43.85
C VAL A 494 -36.57 35.47 45.28
N ALA A 495 -35.42 34.88 45.60
CA ALA A 495 -35.07 34.44 46.94
C ALA A 495 -35.08 35.60 47.95
N LEU A 496 -34.55 36.76 47.58
CA LEU A 496 -34.54 37.96 48.42
C LEU A 496 -35.97 38.50 48.66
N LEU A 497 -36.83 38.45 47.64
CA LEU A 497 -38.24 38.86 47.73
C LEU A 497 -39.11 37.84 48.48
N SER A 498 -38.84 36.54 48.38
CA SER A 498 -39.58 35.48 49.05
C SER A 498 -39.08 35.18 50.46
N GLY A 499 -37.84 35.54 50.78
CA GLY A 499 -37.10 35.11 51.97
C GLY A 499 -37.04 36.12 53.13
N THR A 500 -37.88 37.16 53.15
CA THR A 500 -37.97 38.06 54.32
C THR A 500 -39.42 38.42 54.71
N PRO A 501 -39.78 38.33 56.01
CA PRO A 501 -41.10 38.70 56.54
C PRO A 501 -41.31 40.23 56.63
N THR A 502 -40.85 40.97 55.61
CA THR A 502 -40.97 42.44 55.49
C THR A 502 -41.55 42.88 54.14
N ALA A 503 -42.08 41.94 53.33
CA ALA A 503 -42.89 42.24 52.15
C ALA A 503 -44.20 43.02 52.47
N ARG A 504 -44.58 43.18 53.75
CA ARG A 504 -45.62 44.13 54.19
C ARG A 504 -45.14 45.58 54.36
N ALA A 505 -43.84 45.84 54.50
CA ALA A 505 -43.29 47.19 54.64
C ALA A 505 -43.09 47.90 53.28
N GLY A 506 -42.82 47.15 52.20
CA GLY A 506 -42.64 47.70 50.85
C GLY A 506 -43.88 48.38 50.25
N LYS A 507 -45.10 47.96 50.67
CA LYS A 507 -46.34 48.65 50.27
C LYS A 507 -46.48 50.05 50.87
N LEU A 508 -45.81 50.36 51.98
CA LEU A 508 -45.87 51.69 52.60
C LEU A 508 -44.89 52.68 51.94
N VAL A 509 -43.75 52.22 51.44
CA VAL A 509 -42.77 53.08 50.74
C VAL A 509 -43.28 53.50 49.36
N LEU A 510 -43.98 52.61 48.64
CA LEU A 510 -44.58 52.95 47.33
C LEU A 510 -45.76 53.93 47.43
N ALA A 511 -46.46 53.98 48.58
CA ALA A 511 -47.49 54.99 48.84
C ALA A 511 -46.88 56.40 49.08
N GLY A 512 -45.71 56.47 49.73
CA GLY A 512 -44.96 57.72 49.92
C GLY A 512 -44.45 58.33 48.60
N ALA A 513 -43.92 57.48 47.71
CA ALA A 513 -43.38 57.93 46.41
C ALA A 513 -44.43 58.54 45.47
N ARG A 514 -45.70 58.07 45.52
CA ARG A 514 -46.80 58.65 44.73
C ARG A 514 -47.25 60.04 45.22
N ARG A 515 -47.02 60.37 46.49
CA ARG A 515 -47.36 61.70 47.06
C ARG A 515 -46.30 62.75 46.72
N ALA A 516 -45.02 62.37 46.69
CA ALA A 516 -43.91 63.25 46.27
C ALA A 516 -43.95 63.61 44.77
N ARG A 517 -44.45 62.72 43.91
CA ARG A 517 -44.56 63.00 42.47
C ARG A 517 -45.65 64.03 42.12
N ARG A 518 -46.67 64.19 42.96
CA ARG A 518 -47.73 65.21 42.76
C ARG A 518 -47.28 66.61 43.20
N THR A 519 -46.39 66.73 44.18
CA THR A 519 -45.85 68.03 44.59
C THR A 519 -44.76 68.52 43.64
N ALA A 520 -43.95 67.63 43.08
CA ALA A 520 -42.96 68.00 42.04
C ALA A 520 -43.62 68.50 40.73
N GLY A 521 -44.78 67.96 40.34
CA GLY A 521 -45.51 68.42 39.15
C GLY A 521 -46.13 69.82 39.26
N ALA A 522 -46.40 70.29 40.49
CA ALA A 522 -46.96 71.62 40.73
C ALA A 522 -45.90 72.73 40.68
N ALA A 523 -44.64 72.43 41.03
CA ALA A 523 -43.53 73.39 40.97
C ALA A 523 -43.05 73.67 39.54
N VAL A 524 -43.15 72.68 38.64
CA VAL A 524 -42.67 72.81 37.24
C VAL A 524 -43.59 73.69 36.37
N ARG A 525 -44.86 73.92 36.75
CA ARG A 525 -45.80 74.77 35.96
C ARG A 525 -45.69 76.28 36.19
N ARG A 526 -44.79 76.77 37.04
CA ARG A 526 -44.69 78.22 37.34
C ARG A 526 -43.52 78.97 36.68
N VAL A 527 -42.66 78.31 35.89
CA VAL A 527 -41.39 78.93 35.45
C VAL A 527 -41.26 79.17 33.95
N LEU A 528 -42.21 78.79 33.08
CA LEU A 528 -42.09 79.07 31.64
C LEU A 528 -43.33 79.79 31.07
N PRO A 529 -43.18 81.05 30.62
CA PRO A 529 -44.22 81.82 29.94
C PRO A 529 -44.56 81.28 28.55
N ARG A 530 -45.76 81.66 28.11
CA ARG A 530 -46.37 81.41 26.79
C ARG A 530 -45.69 82.22 25.69
N ASP A 531 -45.61 81.62 24.51
CA ASP A 531 -46.14 82.20 23.26
C ASP A 531 -47.23 81.25 22.74
#